data_AF-A0A553DHG2-F1
#
_entry.id   AF-A0A553DHG2-F1
#
_cell.length_a   1.000
_cell.length_b   1.000
_cell.length_c   1.000
_cell.angle_alpha   90.00
_cell.angle_beta   90.00
_cell.angle_gamma   90.00
#
_symmetry.space_group_name_H-M   'P 1'
#
loop_
_entity.id
_entity.type
_entity.pdbx_description
1 polymer ?
#
loop_
_entity_poly.entity_id
_entity_poly.type
_entity_poly.pdbx_seq_one_letter_code
_entity_poly.pdbx_strand_id
1 'polypeptide(L)'
;MIFNDAEGSVYIEDPSGNTWKMDGQGNIEVNAPKNFTVNASDIIMNALKTVSVSAGTNITETAGIDYSISAGAMITQKAEADYMLMAKNITKIASDKYSADAKDISRNASGKIEAISVKEHIQNSKGKIQNLSGEKSLNA
;
A
#
# COMPACT_ATOMS: atom_id res chain seq x y z
N MET A 1 -18.03 22.32 -28.01
CA MET A 1 -18.51 20.92 -28.11
C MET A 1 -18.63 20.57 -29.57
N ILE A 2 -18.12 19.39 -29.96
CA ILE A 2 -18.12 18.87 -31.32
C ILE A 2 -18.70 17.46 -31.28
N PHE A 3 -19.66 17.20 -32.15
CA PHE A 3 -20.19 15.87 -32.44
C PHE A 3 -19.74 15.50 -33.85
N ASN A 4 -19.11 14.33 -33.99
CA ASN A 4 -18.72 13.81 -35.29
C ASN A 4 -19.42 12.47 -35.53
N ASP A 5 -20.57 12.51 -36.19
CA ASP A 5 -21.38 11.32 -36.45
C ASP A 5 -20.67 10.32 -37.37
N ALA A 6 -19.82 10.78 -38.30
CA ALA A 6 -19.07 9.90 -39.19
C ALA A 6 -18.04 9.06 -38.42
N GLU A 7 -17.46 9.61 -37.36
CA GLU A 7 -16.52 8.92 -36.46
C GLU A 7 -17.20 8.32 -35.22
N GLY A 8 -18.48 8.62 -34.99
CA GLY A 8 -19.19 8.25 -33.77
C GLY A 8 -18.59 8.84 -32.49
N SER A 9 -18.00 10.04 -32.57
CA SER A 9 -17.19 10.64 -31.49
C SER A 9 -17.80 11.93 -30.92
N VAL A 10 -17.46 12.22 -29.66
CA VAL A 10 -17.89 13.43 -28.93
C VAL A 10 -16.68 14.08 -28.27
N TYR A 11 -16.56 15.40 -28.42
CA TYR A 11 -15.49 16.17 -27.80
C TYR A 11 -16.02 17.47 -27.19
N ILE A 12 -15.74 17.68 -25.90
CA ILE A 12 -16.08 18.89 -25.14
C ILE A 12 -14.77 19.54 -24.71
N GLU A 13 -14.60 20.82 -25.03
CA GLU A 13 -13.45 21.63 -24.65
C GLU A 13 -13.93 23.02 -24.21
N ASP A 14 -13.25 23.58 -23.21
CA ASP A 14 -13.38 24.99 -22.83
C ASP A 14 -12.06 25.76 -23.08
N PRO A 15 -12.07 27.10 -23.10
CA PRO A 15 -10.86 27.90 -23.35
C PRO A 15 -9.74 27.76 -22.32
N SER A 16 -10.00 27.12 -21.17
CA SER A 16 -9.00 26.85 -20.14
C SER A 16 -8.27 25.52 -20.35
N GLY A 17 -8.66 24.75 -21.37
CA GLY A 17 -8.03 23.48 -21.76
C GLY A 17 -8.57 22.25 -21.02
N ASN A 18 -9.72 22.35 -20.35
CA ASN A 18 -10.42 21.16 -19.86
C ASN A 18 -11.03 20.41 -21.04
N THR A 19 -10.86 19.09 -21.10
CA THR A 19 -11.40 18.28 -22.19
C THR A 19 -12.10 17.02 -21.72
N TRP A 20 -13.21 16.67 -22.37
CA TRP A 20 -13.85 15.36 -22.31
C TRP A 20 -13.96 14.80 -23.73
N LYS A 21 -13.33 13.65 -23.97
CA LYS A 21 -13.27 13.02 -25.29
C LYS A 21 -13.78 11.58 -25.23
N MET A 22 -14.72 11.26 -26.10
CA MET A 22 -15.15 9.89 -26.42
C MET A 22 -14.84 9.63 -27.89
N ASP A 23 -14.01 8.63 -28.19
CA ASP A 23 -13.36 8.51 -29.50
C ASP A 23 -14.06 7.60 -30.53
N GLY A 24 -15.24 7.06 -30.20
CA GLY A 24 -15.98 6.12 -31.06
C GLY A 24 -15.41 4.70 -31.10
N GLN A 25 -14.22 4.46 -30.52
CA GLN A 25 -13.54 3.17 -30.46
C GLN A 25 -13.62 2.52 -29.08
N GLY A 26 -14.34 3.18 -28.15
CA GLY A 26 -14.58 2.70 -26.79
C GLY A 26 -13.69 3.34 -25.73
N ASN A 27 -12.84 4.31 -26.09
CA ASN A 27 -12.01 5.02 -25.12
C ASN A 27 -12.68 6.31 -24.65
N ILE A 28 -12.36 6.69 -23.41
CA ILE A 28 -12.73 7.97 -22.82
C ILE A 28 -11.47 8.61 -22.24
N GLU A 29 -11.24 9.88 -22.55
CA GLU A 29 -10.15 10.67 -21.99
C GLU A 29 -10.71 11.96 -21.38
N VAL A 30 -10.31 12.22 -20.14
CA VAL A 30 -10.69 13.42 -19.38
C VAL A 30 -9.42 14.12 -18.93
N ASN A 31 -9.24 15.37 -19.33
CA ASN A 31 -8.10 16.20 -18.94
C ASN A 31 -8.57 17.48 -18.25
N ALA A 32 -7.89 17.83 -17.16
CA ALA A 32 -8.08 19.07 -16.43
C ALA A 32 -6.70 19.65 -16.08
N PRO A 33 -6.29 20.83 -16.60
CA PRO A 33 -4.98 21.41 -16.30
C PRO A 33 -4.76 21.84 -14.85
N LYS A 34 -5.82 21.84 -14.04
CA LYS A 34 -5.80 22.18 -12.61
C LYS A 34 -6.39 21.03 -11.79
N ASN A 35 -7.50 21.29 -11.09
CA ASN A 35 -8.11 20.33 -10.18
C ASN A 35 -9.19 19.52 -10.89
N PHE A 36 -9.15 18.20 -10.73
CA PHE A 36 -10.26 17.30 -11.02
C PHE A 36 -10.77 16.73 -9.69
N THR A 37 -12.06 16.92 -9.40
CA THR A 37 -12.67 16.54 -8.12
C THR A 37 -13.91 15.69 -8.39
N VAL A 38 -13.99 14.52 -7.75
CA VAL A 38 -15.13 13.62 -7.80
C VAL A 38 -15.74 13.54 -6.40
N ASN A 39 -16.96 14.04 -6.23
CA ASN A 39 -17.70 13.95 -4.97
C ASN A 39 -18.93 13.05 -5.19
N ALA A 40 -19.05 12.00 -4.39
CA ALA A 40 -20.19 11.10 -4.42
C ALA A 40 -20.36 10.42 -3.05
N SER A 41 -21.55 9.90 -2.76
CA SER A 41 -21.77 9.02 -1.60
C SER A 41 -20.99 7.71 -1.75
N ASP A 42 -20.99 7.14 -2.97
CA ASP A 42 -20.27 5.92 -3.32
C ASP A 42 -19.50 6.13 -4.63
N ILE A 43 -18.27 5.61 -4.70
CA ILE A 43 -17.45 5.55 -5.91
C ILE A 43 -17.01 4.10 -6.11
N ILE A 44 -17.29 3.53 -7.28
CA ILE A 44 -16.88 2.17 -7.65
C ILE A 44 -16.00 2.25 -8.89
N MET A 45 -14.76 1.76 -8.79
CA MET A 45 -13.78 1.73 -9.89
C MET A 45 -13.38 0.29 -10.20
N ASN A 46 -13.92 -0.26 -11.29
CA ASN A 46 -13.60 -1.61 -11.75
C ASN A 46 -12.86 -1.56 -13.09
N ALA A 47 -11.74 -2.29 -13.20
CA ALA A 47 -11.02 -2.47 -14.46
C ALA A 47 -10.67 -3.95 -14.65
N LEU A 48 -10.84 -4.48 -15.86
CA LEU A 48 -10.52 -5.88 -16.18
C LEU A 48 -9.02 -6.18 -16.21
N LYS A 49 -8.19 -5.15 -16.40
CA LYS A 49 -6.73 -5.29 -16.53
C LYS A 49 -5.99 -4.51 -15.47
N THR A 50 -6.10 -3.18 -15.48
CA THR A 50 -5.22 -2.33 -14.68
C THR A 50 -5.93 -1.06 -14.24
N VAL A 51 -5.69 -0.67 -13.00
CA VAL A 51 -5.91 0.67 -12.47
C VAL A 51 -4.51 1.22 -12.12
N SER A 52 -4.17 2.40 -12.63
CA SER A 52 -2.91 3.08 -12.34
C SER A 52 -3.20 4.44 -11.73
N VAL A 53 -2.57 4.73 -10.59
CA VAL A 53 -2.68 6.01 -9.88
C VAL A 53 -1.26 6.51 -9.64
N SER A 54 -0.99 7.74 -10.06
CA SER A 54 0.30 8.38 -9.85
C SER A 54 0.11 9.87 -9.57
N ALA A 55 1.00 10.43 -8.76
CA ALA A 55 1.02 11.84 -8.43
C ALA A 55 2.48 12.32 -8.36
N GLY A 56 2.73 13.56 -8.80
CA GLY A 56 4.07 14.14 -8.75
C GLY A 56 4.57 14.47 -7.34
N THR A 57 3.65 14.64 -6.37
CA THR A 57 3.98 15.07 -5.00
C THR A 57 3.53 14.07 -3.96
N ASN A 58 2.22 13.80 -3.85
CA ASN A 58 1.68 12.93 -2.81
C ASN A 58 0.38 12.24 -3.25
N ILE A 59 0.13 11.06 -2.68
CA ILE A 59 -1.15 10.36 -2.67
C ILE A 59 -1.56 10.24 -1.20
N THR A 60 -2.82 10.52 -0.88
CA THR A 60 -3.35 10.42 0.48
C THR A 60 -4.67 9.66 0.44
N GLU A 61 -4.77 8.62 1.26
CA GLU A 61 -5.93 7.74 1.36
C GLU A 61 -6.39 7.69 2.81
N THR A 62 -7.69 7.77 3.04
CA THR A 62 -8.28 7.74 4.38
C THR A 62 -9.65 7.12 4.29
N ALA A 63 -9.92 6.17 5.19
CA ALA A 63 -11.25 5.58 5.38
C ALA A 63 -11.71 5.84 6.82
N GLY A 64 -13.01 6.08 7.01
CA GLY A 64 -13.57 6.36 8.33
C GLY A 64 -13.68 5.13 9.24
N ILE A 65 -13.70 3.92 8.66
CA ILE A 65 -13.85 2.67 9.41
C ILE A 65 -12.78 1.67 8.93
N ASP A 66 -12.96 1.08 7.75
CA ASP A 66 -12.11 0.00 7.24
C ASP A 66 -11.38 0.40 5.96
N TYR A 67 -10.12 0.00 5.86
CA TYR A 67 -9.30 0.14 4.67
C TYR A 67 -8.65 -1.22 4.35
N SER A 68 -9.11 -1.88 3.30
CA SER A 68 -8.72 -3.25 2.94
C SER A 68 -7.95 -3.28 1.62
N ILE A 69 -6.75 -3.87 1.64
CA ILE A 69 -5.96 -4.16 0.45
C ILE A 69 -5.77 -5.67 0.36
N SER A 70 -6.07 -6.25 -0.80
CA SER A 70 -5.82 -7.66 -1.10
C SER A 70 -5.31 -7.82 -2.53
N ALA A 71 -4.41 -8.77 -2.74
CA ALA A 71 -3.92 -9.15 -4.06
C ALA A 71 -3.80 -10.68 -4.14
N GLY A 72 -4.14 -11.27 -5.29
CA GLY A 72 -4.08 -12.72 -5.48
C GLY A 72 -2.65 -13.29 -5.56
N ALA A 73 -1.67 -12.44 -5.85
CA ALA A 73 -0.26 -12.86 -6.02
C ALA A 73 0.69 -12.11 -5.07
N MET A 74 0.79 -10.79 -5.19
CA MET A 74 1.79 -9.99 -4.46
C MET A 74 1.31 -8.57 -4.20
N ILE A 75 1.65 -8.05 -3.02
CA ILE A 75 1.62 -6.62 -2.69
C ILE A 75 3.08 -6.18 -2.50
N THR A 76 3.50 -5.14 -3.22
CA THR A 76 4.83 -4.53 -3.05
C THR A 76 4.67 -3.13 -2.47
N GLN A 77 5.38 -2.84 -1.38
CA GLN A 77 5.43 -1.52 -0.77
C GLN A 77 6.90 -1.11 -0.63
N LYS A 78 7.25 0.06 -1.16
CA LYS A 78 8.60 0.58 -1.16
C LYS A 78 8.57 2.05 -0.76
N ALA A 79 9.43 2.43 0.17
CA ALA A 79 9.76 3.81 0.48
C ALA A 79 11.28 3.97 0.36
N GLU A 80 11.76 5.06 -0.25
CA GLU A 80 13.20 5.34 -0.37
C GLU A 80 13.79 5.90 0.93
N ALA A 81 12.96 6.52 1.75
CA ALA A 81 13.33 7.02 3.07
C ALA A 81 12.63 6.16 4.14
N ASP A 82 11.60 6.70 4.79
CA ASP A 82 10.98 6.07 5.95
C ASP A 82 9.70 5.30 5.59
N TYR A 83 9.52 4.13 6.22
CA TYR A 83 8.28 3.38 6.23
C TYR A 83 7.75 3.28 7.68
N MET A 84 6.65 3.96 7.97
CA MET A 84 6.04 3.97 9.30
C MET A 84 4.76 3.15 9.32
N LEU A 85 4.62 2.26 10.30
CA LEU A 85 3.40 1.49 10.56
C LEU A 85 2.98 1.70 12.01
N MET A 86 1.87 2.39 12.21
CA MET A 86 1.32 2.69 13.54
C MET A 86 -0.10 2.11 13.62
N ALA A 87 -0.34 1.27 14.62
CA ALA A 87 -1.65 0.71 14.89
C ALA A 87 -1.75 0.30 16.36
N LYS A 88 -2.97 0.20 16.88
CA LYS A 88 -3.21 -0.33 18.23
C LYS A 88 -2.77 -1.79 18.35
N ASN A 89 -3.05 -2.59 17.32
CA ASN A 89 -2.69 -4.00 17.21
C ASN A 89 -2.12 -4.28 15.81
N ILE A 90 -1.12 -5.16 15.71
CA ILE A 90 -0.55 -5.61 14.43
C ILE A 90 -0.42 -7.13 14.47
N THR A 91 -1.00 -7.81 13.48
CA THR A 91 -0.85 -9.25 13.27
C THR A 91 -0.18 -9.48 11.92
N LYS A 92 0.95 -10.20 11.91
CA LYS A 92 1.68 -10.59 10.69
C LYS A 92 1.75 -12.10 10.64
N ILE A 93 1.19 -12.70 9.60
CA ILE A 93 1.15 -14.16 9.40
C ILE A 93 1.77 -14.46 8.04
N ALA A 94 2.79 -15.31 8.04
CA ALA A 94 3.38 -15.87 6.83
C ALA A 94 3.35 -17.40 6.96
N SER A 95 2.81 -18.08 5.96
CA SER A 95 2.66 -19.55 5.98
C SER A 95 3.95 -20.30 5.65
N ASP A 96 4.85 -19.66 4.90
CA ASP A 96 6.12 -20.26 4.46
C ASP A 96 7.31 -19.53 5.09
N LYS A 97 7.59 -18.29 4.66
CA LYS A 97 8.76 -17.53 5.12
C LYS A 97 8.41 -16.13 5.60
N TYR A 98 8.94 -15.77 6.76
CA TYR A 98 9.02 -14.38 7.23
C TYR A 98 10.51 -13.98 7.36
N SER A 99 10.88 -12.83 6.81
CA SER A 99 12.25 -12.31 6.88
C SER A 99 12.22 -10.81 7.14
N ALA A 100 13.17 -10.35 7.95
CA ALA A 100 13.43 -8.95 8.21
C ALA A 100 14.94 -8.77 8.23
N ASP A 101 15.44 -7.88 7.37
CA ASP A 101 16.85 -7.52 7.28
C ASP A 101 16.97 -6.00 7.43
N ALA A 102 17.89 -5.58 8.29
CA ALA A 102 18.17 -4.18 8.57
C ALA A 102 19.54 -4.08 9.22
N LYS A 103 20.19 -2.92 9.08
CA LYS A 103 21.45 -2.63 9.78
C LYS A 103 21.29 -2.76 11.30
N ASP A 104 20.19 -2.21 11.82
CA ASP A 104 19.85 -2.22 13.24
C ASP A 104 18.39 -2.65 13.42
N ILE A 105 18.13 -3.54 14.38
CA ILE A 105 16.77 -4.00 14.73
C ILE A 105 16.58 -3.83 16.24
N SER A 106 15.57 -3.05 16.64
CA SER A 106 15.15 -2.91 18.03
C SER A 106 13.76 -3.51 18.21
N ARG A 107 13.60 -4.37 19.22
CA ARG A 107 12.31 -4.97 19.60
C ARG A 107 12.10 -4.78 21.09
N ASN A 108 11.12 -3.96 21.44
CA ASN A 108 10.82 -3.62 22.82
C ASN A 108 9.36 -3.98 23.10
N ALA A 109 9.10 -4.61 24.24
CA ALA A 109 7.76 -4.84 24.76
C ALA A 109 7.79 -4.60 26.27
N SER A 110 6.78 -3.89 26.79
CA SER A 110 6.59 -3.74 28.24
C SER A 110 6.00 -5.00 28.88
N GLY A 111 5.31 -5.83 28.07
CA GLY A 111 4.79 -7.13 28.46
C GLY A 111 5.72 -8.27 28.04
N LYS A 112 5.13 -9.31 27.43
CA LYS A 112 5.82 -10.55 27.05
C LYS A 112 6.37 -10.47 25.62
N ILE A 113 7.55 -11.09 25.41
CA ILE A 113 8.06 -11.45 24.08
C ILE A 113 8.15 -12.98 24.02
N GLU A 114 7.61 -13.58 22.97
CA GLU A 114 7.70 -15.02 22.71
C GLU A 114 8.42 -15.28 21.39
N ALA A 115 9.42 -16.16 21.43
CA ALA A 115 10.11 -16.68 20.26
C ALA A 115 10.14 -18.21 20.38
N ILE A 116 9.37 -18.88 19.53
CA ILE A 116 9.19 -20.33 19.58
C ILE A 116 9.65 -20.91 18.24
N SER A 117 10.46 -21.97 18.29
CA SER A 117 10.80 -22.80 17.15
C SER A 117 10.55 -24.27 17.48
N VAL A 118 9.99 -25.02 16.54
CA VAL A 118 9.69 -26.45 16.70
C VAL A 118 10.85 -27.37 16.33
N LYS A 119 11.84 -26.86 15.57
CA LYS A 119 13.00 -27.63 15.13
C LYS A 119 14.28 -27.01 15.66
N GLU A 120 14.67 -25.87 15.08
CA GLU A 120 15.96 -25.24 15.38
C GLU A 120 15.77 -23.74 15.62
N HIS A 121 16.42 -23.23 16.66
CA HIS A 121 16.47 -21.79 16.97
C HIS A 121 17.93 -21.36 17.00
N ILE A 122 18.37 -20.64 15.96
CA ILE A 122 19.76 -20.20 15.82
C ILE A 122 19.86 -18.71 16.13
N GLN A 123 20.77 -18.35 17.04
CA GLN A 123 21.13 -16.96 17.31
C GLN A 123 22.65 -16.83 17.23
N ASN A 124 23.14 -16.07 16.25
CA ASN A 124 24.57 -15.88 16.01
C ASN A 124 24.94 -14.41 16.17
N SER A 125 26.10 -14.14 16.78
CA SER A 125 26.71 -12.82 16.83
C SER A 125 28.21 -12.96 16.65
N LYS A 126 28.82 -12.09 15.83
CA LYS A 126 30.29 -11.96 15.78
C LYS A 126 30.85 -11.32 17.05
N GLY A 127 30.04 -10.53 17.75
CA GLY A 127 30.38 -9.85 18.99
C GLY A 127 29.80 -10.57 20.19
N LYS A 128 29.01 -9.84 20.99
CA LYS A 128 28.41 -10.34 22.23
C LYS A 128 26.93 -10.69 22.03
N ILE A 129 26.47 -11.69 22.78
CA ILE A 129 25.04 -11.94 23.06
C ILE A 129 24.86 -11.80 24.57
N GLN A 130 23.83 -11.07 25.02
CA GLN A 130 23.52 -10.88 26.43
C GLN A 130 22.06 -11.23 26.69
N ASN A 131 21.85 -12.26 27.51
CA ASN A 131 20.54 -12.62 28.05
C ASN A 131 20.59 -12.34 29.55
N LEU A 132 20.09 -11.18 29.96
CA LEU A 132 20.07 -10.76 31.36
C LEU A 132 18.66 -10.98 31.92
N SER A 133 18.57 -11.63 33.08
CA SER A 133 17.31 -11.91 33.77
C SER A 133 17.46 -11.53 35.25
N GLY A 134 16.38 -11.00 35.83
CA GLY A 134 16.28 -10.77 37.28
C GLY A 134 16.01 -12.06 38.08
N GLU A 135 15.58 -13.11 37.40
CA GLU A 135 15.31 -14.44 37.97
C GLU A 135 16.25 -15.51 37.40
N LYS A 136 16.45 -16.61 38.13
CA LYS A 136 17.27 -17.73 37.64
C LYS A 136 16.61 -18.33 36.38
N SER A 137 17.38 -18.42 35.30
CA SER A 137 16.94 -19.09 34.07
C SER A 137 16.62 -20.56 34.36
N LEU A 138 15.42 -21.00 34.01
CA LEU A 138 15.06 -22.42 33.94
C LEU A 138 15.60 -22.97 32.61
N ASN A 139 16.74 -23.66 32.68
CA ASN A 139 17.18 -24.52 31.58
C ASN A 139 16.70 -25.93 31.93
N ALA A 140 15.70 -26.43 31.19
CA ALA A 140 15.27 -27.83 31.25
C ALA A 140 15.91 -28.61 30.10
#